data_AF-A0AAN7HNX2-F1
#
_entry.id   AF-A0AAN7HNX2-F1
#
_cell.length_a   1.000
_cell.length_b   1.000
_cell.length_c   1.000
_cell.angle_alpha   90.00
_cell.angle_beta   90.00
_cell.angle_gamma   90.00
#
_symmetry.space_group_name_H-M   'P 1'
#
loop_
_entity.id
_entity.type
_entity.pdbx_description
1 polymer ?
#
loop_
_entity_poly.entity_id
_entity_poly.type
_entity_poly.pdbx_seq_one_letter_code
_entity_poly.pdbx_strand_id
1 'polypeptide(L)'
;MVKPLTFKGDKKPKKRKRTDAGEGAAKTEDDITERQLKAAKQDDADADAPEDDSWVSADAVSDISGPIMIVLPSEPPAALACDATGKVFALPIENIVDGNPLSAEPHDVRQVWVANRIVGTEHYRFKGHHGKY
;
A
#
# COMPACT_ATOMS: atom_id res chain seq x y z
N MET A 1 2.65 -32.90 -32.60
CA MET A 1 2.52 -31.81 -31.61
C MET A 1 3.55 -30.75 -31.95
N VAL A 2 3.11 -29.59 -32.43
CA VAL A 2 4.00 -28.52 -32.94
C VAL A 2 4.60 -27.73 -31.78
N LYS A 3 5.90 -27.46 -31.85
CA LYS A 3 6.61 -26.61 -30.88
C LYS A 3 6.15 -25.16 -31.05
N PRO A 4 5.92 -24.41 -29.96
CA PRO A 4 5.57 -23.00 -30.04
C PRO A 4 6.70 -22.20 -30.67
N LEU A 5 6.37 -21.31 -31.60
CA LEU A 5 7.31 -20.38 -32.22
C LEU A 5 7.82 -19.42 -31.15
N THR A 6 9.15 -19.30 -31.04
CA THR A 6 9.81 -18.38 -30.11
C THR A 6 10.39 -17.22 -30.91
N PHE A 7 10.15 -15.99 -30.45
CA PHE A 7 10.62 -14.78 -31.11
C PHE A 7 12.02 -14.40 -30.62
N LYS A 8 12.73 -13.63 -31.44
CA LYS A 8 14.10 -13.19 -31.16
C LYS A 8 14.05 -12.16 -30.02
N GLY A 9 14.44 -12.60 -28.82
CA GLY A 9 14.34 -11.82 -27.58
C GLY A 9 13.66 -12.59 -26.44
N ASP A 10 12.93 -13.67 -26.74
CA ASP A 10 12.25 -14.47 -25.73
C ASP A 10 13.26 -15.18 -24.82
N LYS A 11 13.31 -14.75 -23.56
CA LYS A 11 14.13 -15.41 -22.53
C LYS A 11 13.57 -16.80 -22.25
N LYS A 12 14.44 -17.81 -22.36
CA LYS A 12 14.09 -19.21 -22.10
C LYS A 12 13.47 -19.35 -20.70
N PRO A 13 12.35 -20.09 -20.56
CA PRO A 13 11.77 -20.37 -19.25
C PRO A 13 12.81 -21.06 -18.36
N LYS A 14 13.17 -20.41 -17.25
CA LYS A 14 14.09 -20.98 -16.25
C LYS A 14 13.36 -22.11 -15.52
N LYS A 15 13.77 -23.36 -15.76
CA LYS A 15 13.23 -24.54 -15.06
C LYS A 15 13.41 -24.34 -13.54
N ARG A 16 12.32 -24.10 -12.83
CA ARG A 16 12.30 -24.13 -11.35
C ARG A 16 12.23 -25.59 -10.92
N LYS A 17 13.17 -26.01 -10.08
CA LYS A 17 13.20 -27.34 -9.45
C LYS A 17 12.02 -27.42 -8.47
N ARG A 18 11.03 -28.25 -8.77
CA ARG A 18 9.95 -28.58 -7.84
C ARG A 18 10.53 -29.56 -6.82
N THR A 19 10.55 -29.21 -5.55
CA THR A 19 10.79 -30.16 -4.46
C THR A 19 9.46 -30.76 -4.08
N ASP A 20 9.29 -32.06 -4.31
CA ASP A 20 8.16 -32.84 -3.82
C ASP A 20 8.41 -33.26 -2.37
N ALA A 21 7.55 -32.78 -1.47
CA ALA A 21 7.18 -33.35 -0.17
C ALA A 21 5.96 -32.50 0.25
N GLY A 22 4.73 -32.98 0.32
CA GLY A 22 4.24 -34.13 1.07
C GLY A 22 3.07 -33.58 1.90
N GLU A 23 1.90 -34.20 1.78
CA GLU A 23 0.63 -33.74 2.37
C GLU A 23 0.69 -33.56 3.90
N GLY A 24 0.09 -32.48 4.41
CA GLY A 24 -0.06 -32.25 5.84
C GLY A 24 -0.73 -30.91 6.13
N ALA A 25 -1.98 -30.94 6.56
CA ALA A 25 -2.79 -29.77 6.87
C ALA A 25 -2.25 -29.00 8.09
N ALA A 26 -2.00 -27.70 7.91
CA ALA A 26 -2.20 -26.65 8.93
C ALA A 26 -2.19 -25.29 8.22
N LYS A 27 -3.36 -24.67 8.06
CA LYS A 27 -3.46 -23.26 7.65
C LYS A 27 -3.09 -22.41 8.86
N THR A 28 -1.85 -21.94 8.92
CA THR A 28 -1.43 -20.90 9.86
C THR A 28 -1.61 -19.54 9.20
N GLU A 29 -2.07 -18.54 9.96
CA GLU A 29 -2.44 -17.18 9.55
C GLU A 29 -1.30 -16.37 8.88
N ASP A 30 -0.09 -16.93 8.85
CA ASP A 30 1.12 -16.32 8.28
C ASP A 30 1.16 -16.29 6.73
N ASP A 31 0.34 -17.06 6.01
CA ASP A 31 0.35 -17.03 4.52
C ASP A 31 -0.38 -15.80 3.95
N ILE A 32 -1.11 -15.05 4.79
CA ILE A 32 -1.83 -13.83 4.38
C ILE A 32 -0.86 -12.63 4.38
N THR A 33 0.04 -12.56 5.37
CA THR A 33 1.01 -11.47 5.51
C THR A 33 2.05 -11.50 4.38
N GLU A 34 2.51 -12.70 3.98
CA GLU A 34 3.46 -12.84 2.87
C GLU A 34 2.87 -12.45 1.51
N ARG A 35 1.57 -12.67 1.27
CA ARG A 35 0.92 -12.25 0.01
C ARG A 35 0.68 -10.76 -0.04
N GLN A 36 0.40 -10.11 1.08
CA GLN A 36 0.29 -8.65 1.13
C GLN A 36 1.66 -7.97 0.95
N LEU A 37 2.74 -8.54 1.51
CA LEU A 37 4.11 -8.07 1.28
C LEU A 37 4.57 -8.26 -0.17
N LYS A 38 4.10 -9.31 -0.88
CA LYS A 38 4.43 -9.53 -2.30
C LYS A 38 3.63 -8.66 -3.26
N ALA A 39 2.43 -8.22 -2.89
CA ALA A 39 1.66 -7.28 -3.71
C ALA A 39 2.30 -5.88 -3.75
N ALA A 40 3.15 -5.54 -2.77
CA ALA A 40 3.95 -4.31 -2.76
C ALA A 40 5.28 -4.43 -3.54
N LYS A 41 5.63 -5.62 -4.06
CA LYS A 41 6.93 -5.91 -4.68
C LYS A 41 6.86 -6.22 -6.17
N GLN A 42 5.74 -5.90 -6.82
CA GLN A 42 5.55 -6.18 -8.24
C GLN A 42 5.47 -4.90 -9.07
N ASP A 43 6.40 -3.97 -8.84
CA ASP A 43 6.78 -2.90 -9.76
C ASP A 43 8.32 -2.76 -9.79
N ASP A 44 9.03 -3.90 -9.87
CA ASP A 44 10.48 -3.98 -10.12
C ASP A 44 10.79 -3.61 -11.60
N ALA A 45 10.50 -2.36 -11.95
CA ALA A 45 10.87 -1.75 -13.22
C ALA A 45 11.21 -0.25 -13.05
N ASP A 46 12.00 0.11 -12.04
CA ASP A 46 12.85 1.31 -12.01
C ASP A 46 13.71 1.31 -10.71
N ALA A 47 14.75 0.46 -10.67
CA ALA A 47 15.59 0.26 -9.49
C ALA A 47 16.71 1.32 -9.30
N ASP A 48 16.49 2.57 -9.70
CA ASP A 48 17.46 3.68 -9.57
C ASP A 48 16.82 5.05 -9.22
N ALA A 49 15.53 5.10 -8.85
CA ALA A 49 15.00 6.29 -8.19
C ALA A 49 15.42 6.25 -6.70
N PRO A 50 15.90 7.36 -6.11
CA PRO A 50 16.04 7.41 -4.65
C PRO A 50 14.67 7.07 -4.05
N GLU A 51 14.64 6.10 -3.13
CA GLU A 51 13.46 5.76 -2.34
C GLU A 51 13.08 7.00 -1.52
N ASP A 52 12.24 7.86 -2.09
CA ASP A 52 11.76 9.08 -1.47
C ASP A 52 10.60 8.71 -0.54
N ASP A 53 10.95 8.41 0.71
CA ASP A 53 10.01 8.10 1.78
C ASP A 53 9.33 9.35 2.37
N SER A 54 9.44 10.52 1.71
CA SER A 54 8.88 11.79 2.21
C SER A 54 7.37 11.93 1.94
N TRP A 55 6.65 12.52 2.91
CA TRP A 55 5.23 12.82 2.79
C TRP A 55 5.01 14.27 2.39
N VAL A 56 4.17 14.49 1.39
CA VAL A 56 3.85 15.84 0.88
C VAL A 56 2.34 16.07 0.87
N SER A 57 1.95 17.33 1.01
CA SER A 57 0.55 17.73 0.87
C SER A 57 0.15 17.72 -0.60
N ALA A 58 -1.07 17.25 -0.90
CA ALA A 58 -1.60 17.27 -2.25
C ALA A 58 -2.04 18.70 -2.64
N ASP A 59 -1.57 19.19 -3.78
CA ASP A 59 -1.94 20.52 -4.32
C ASP A 59 -3.21 20.45 -5.17
N ALA A 60 -3.42 19.32 -5.87
CA ALA A 60 -4.59 19.05 -6.68
C ALA A 60 -5.24 17.70 -6.35
N VAL A 61 -6.53 17.58 -6.65
CA VAL A 61 -7.29 16.32 -6.44
C VAL A 61 -6.71 15.16 -7.27
N SER A 62 -6.10 15.46 -8.41
CA SER A 62 -5.39 14.48 -9.24
C SER A 62 -4.22 13.80 -8.54
N ASP A 63 -3.65 14.45 -7.52
CA ASP A 63 -2.44 13.98 -6.83
C ASP A 63 -2.79 12.94 -5.76
N ILE A 64 -4.08 12.80 -5.43
CA ILE A 64 -4.58 11.85 -4.44
C ILE A 64 -4.60 10.45 -5.04
N SER A 65 -3.51 9.69 -4.86
CA SER A 65 -3.41 8.31 -5.31
C SER A 65 -2.43 7.52 -4.44
N GLY A 66 -2.74 6.26 -4.16
CA GLY A 66 -1.85 5.40 -3.35
C GLY A 66 -1.98 5.67 -1.85
N PRO A 67 -0.92 5.44 -1.06
CA PRO A 67 -0.90 5.74 0.37
C PRO A 67 -1.05 7.24 0.64
N ILE A 68 -2.01 7.60 1.50
CA ILE A 68 -2.27 8.98 1.94
C ILE A 68 -2.52 9.01 3.46
N MET A 69 -2.36 10.17 4.06
CA MET A 69 -2.80 10.49 5.42
C MET A 69 -3.82 11.63 5.35
N ILE A 70 -4.83 11.60 6.22
CA ILE A 70 -5.85 12.65 6.31
C ILE A 70 -5.67 13.36 7.66
N VAL A 71 -5.21 14.61 7.62
CA VAL A 71 -5.03 15.45 8.81
C VAL A 71 -6.32 16.24 9.07
N LEU A 72 -6.80 16.19 10.30
CA LEU A 72 -8.01 16.87 10.76
C LEU A 72 -7.65 18.24 11.35
N PRO A 73 -8.49 19.27 11.14
CA PRO A 73 -8.30 20.60 11.72
C PRO A 73 -8.72 20.64 13.21
N SER A 74 -8.08 19.81 14.04
CA SER A 74 -8.29 19.74 15.49
C SER A 74 -7.16 20.41 16.27
N GLU A 75 -7.37 20.63 17.57
CA GLU A 75 -6.37 21.18 18.48
C GLU A 75 -6.21 20.24 19.70
N PRO A 76 -5.11 19.48 19.81
CA PRO A 76 -3.98 19.39 18.87
C PRO A 76 -4.35 18.70 17.54
N PRO A 77 -3.56 18.88 16.45
CA PRO A 77 -3.78 18.21 15.17
C PRO A 77 -3.85 16.68 15.32
N ALA A 78 -4.82 16.07 14.66
CA ALA A 78 -5.05 14.62 14.70
C ALA A 78 -5.23 14.08 13.28
N ALA A 79 -4.83 12.84 13.05
CA ALA A 79 -5.10 12.13 11.81
C ALA A 79 -6.38 11.29 11.91
N LEU A 80 -7.04 11.11 10.77
CA LEU A 80 -8.08 10.10 10.64
C LEU A 80 -7.44 8.72 10.61
N ALA A 81 -7.77 7.88 11.59
CA ALA A 81 -7.22 6.54 11.74
C ALA A 81 -8.32 5.46 11.76
N CYS A 82 -7.94 4.21 11.49
CA CYS A 82 -8.84 3.07 11.57
C CYS A 82 -8.24 1.88 12.35
N ASP A 83 -9.10 1.12 13.04
CA ASP A 83 -8.72 -0.13 13.69
C ASP A 83 -8.98 -1.36 12.81
N ALA A 84 -8.66 -2.56 13.33
CA ALA A 84 -8.88 -3.83 12.63
C ALA A 84 -10.34 -4.15 12.30
N THR A 85 -11.28 -3.55 13.03
CA THR A 85 -12.72 -3.72 12.79
C THR A 85 -13.25 -2.77 11.72
N GLY A 86 -12.44 -1.78 11.31
CA GLY A 86 -12.85 -0.71 10.41
C GLY A 86 -13.48 0.48 11.14
N LYS A 87 -13.42 0.53 12.48
CA LYS A 87 -13.89 1.69 13.23
C LYS A 87 -12.93 2.85 13.00
N VAL A 88 -13.49 4.00 12.63
CA VAL A 88 -12.75 5.23 12.38
C VAL A 88 -12.70 6.08 13.65
N PHE A 89 -11.55 6.67 13.94
CA PHE A 89 -11.32 7.55 15.08
C PHE A 89 -10.24 8.59 14.76
N ALA A 90 -10.16 9.66 15.57
CA ALA A 90 -9.09 10.64 15.49
C ALA A 90 -7.92 10.21 16.39
N LEU A 91 -6.71 10.21 15.86
CA LEU A 91 -5.48 9.89 16.58
C LEU A 91 -4.54 11.10 16.53
N PRO A 92 -4.12 11.69 17.67
CA PRO A 92 -3.19 12.83 17.69
C PRO A 92 -1.92 12.55 16.90
N ILE A 93 -1.37 13.57 16.21
CA ILE A 93 -0.18 13.45 15.38
C ILE A 93 1.07 13.75 16.21
N GLU A 94 2.00 12.79 16.31
CA GLU A 94 3.27 12.97 17.02
C GLU A 94 4.36 13.55 16.10
N ASN A 95 4.46 13.03 14.87
CA ASN A 95 5.41 13.50 13.86
C ASN A 95 4.84 14.74 13.14
N ILE A 96 4.93 15.90 13.79
CA ILE A 96 4.51 17.19 13.25
C ILE A 96 5.45 18.30 13.73
N VAL A 97 5.94 19.14 12.82
CA VAL A 97 6.86 20.24 13.15
C VAL A 97 6.07 21.47 13.57
N ASP A 98 6.29 21.95 14.79
CA ASP A 98 5.64 23.14 15.37
C ASP A 98 4.09 23.16 15.23
N GLY A 99 3.47 21.97 15.19
CA GLY A 99 2.03 21.84 14.98
C GLY A 99 1.54 22.21 13.58
N ASN A 100 2.43 22.38 12.60
CA ASN A 100 2.09 22.70 11.21
C ASN A 100 1.57 21.44 10.48
N PRO A 101 0.27 21.39 10.09
CA PRO A 101 -0.31 20.23 9.41
C PRO A 101 0.36 19.83 8.10
N LEU A 102 1.02 20.78 7.41
CA LEU A 102 1.72 20.51 6.14
C LEU A 102 3.01 19.70 6.33
N SER A 103 3.52 19.64 7.56
CA SER A 103 4.71 18.86 7.93
C SER A 103 4.36 17.54 8.62
N ALA A 104 3.07 17.17 8.64
CA ALA A 104 2.62 15.98 9.32
C ALA A 104 3.05 14.72 8.57
N GLU A 105 3.64 13.79 9.31
CA GLU A 105 4.00 12.46 8.82
C GLU A 105 3.27 11.39 9.64
N PRO A 106 2.88 10.26 9.02
CA PRO A 106 2.25 9.17 9.75
C PRO A 106 3.28 8.51 10.68
N HIS A 107 2.95 8.43 11.96
CA HIS A 107 3.76 7.71 12.97
C HIS A 107 3.13 6.36 13.36
N ASP A 108 1.88 6.11 12.93
CA ASP A 108 1.17 4.86 13.14
C ASP A 108 0.50 4.43 11.82
N VAL A 109 0.66 3.16 11.45
CA VAL A 109 0.08 2.58 10.22
C VAL A 109 -1.44 2.73 10.14
N ARG A 110 -2.12 2.87 11.29
CA ARG A 110 -3.56 3.10 11.38
C ARG A 110 -3.99 4.43 10.76
N GLN A 111 -3.08 5.39 10.61
CA GLN A 111 -3.31 6.72 10.03
C GLN A 111 -3.23 6.72 8.49
N VAL A 112 -2.71 5.64 7.90
CA VAL A 112 -2.50 5.52 6.46
C VAL A 112 -3.72 4.89 5.80
N TRP A 113 -4.15 5.51 4.71
CA TRP A 113 -5.22 5.05 3.84
C TRP A 113 -4.70 4.85 2.43
N VAL A 114 -5.17 3.82 1.73
CA VAL A 114 -4.90 3.66 0.30
C VAL A 114 -6.03 4.29 -0.49
N ALA A 115 -5.78 5.46 -1.09
CA ALA A 115 -6.70 6.15 -1.97
C ALA A 115 -6.68 5.55 -3.38
N ASN A 116 -7.85 5.28 -3.93
CA ASN A 116 -8.00 4.99 -5.35
C ASN A 116 -9.20 5.74 -5.93
N ARG A 117 -9.01 6.35 -7.09
CA ARG A 117 -10.11 6.94 -7.85
C ARG A 117 -11.01 5.87 -8.46
N ILE A 118 -12.32 6.07 -8.41
CA ILE A 118 -13.30 5.21 -9.06
C ILE A 118 -13.43 5.65 -10.51
N VAL A 119 -13.09 4.73 -11.44
CA VAL A 119 -13.10 4.98 -12.89
C VAL A 119 -14.47 5.45 -13.36
N GLY A 120 -14.48 6.49 -14.21
CA GLY A 120 -15.71 7.09 -14.72
C GLY A 120 -16.40 8.05 -13.74
N THR A 121 -15.81 8.30 -12.58
CA THR A 121 -16.33 9.24 -11.58
C THR A 121 -15.22 10.16 -11.01
N GLU A 122 -15.62 11.12 -10.19
CA GLU A 122 -14.72 11.95 -9.37
C GLU A 122 -14.65 11.47 -7.92
N HIS A 123 -15.15 10.26 -7.64
CA HIS A 123 -15.16 9.68 -6.30
C HIS A 123 -13.89 8.88 -6.02
N TYR A 124 -13.54 8.83 -4.74
CA TYR A 124 -12.40 8.07 -4.22
C TYR A 124 -12.89 7.00 -3.24
N ARG A 125 -12.19 5.86 -3.22
CA ARG A 125 -12.27 4.88 -2.14
C ARG A 125 -11.02 5.00 -1.28
N PHE A 126 -11.20 4.95 0.03
CA PHE A 126 -10.12 4.88 0.99
C PHE A 126 -10.14 3.50 1.64
N LYS A 127 -9.00 2.83 1.68
CA LYS A 127 -8.87 1.50 2.28
C LYS A 127 -7.85 1.56 3.40
N GLY A 128 -8.25 1.23 4.62
CA GLY A 128 -7.36 1.16 5.77
C GLY A 128 -6.35 0.00 5.65
N HIS A 129 -5.30 0.02 6.46
CA HIS A 129 -4.23 -0.98 6.45
C HIS A 129 -4.68 -2.44 6.65
N HIS A 130 -5.76 -2.67 7.43
CA HIS A 130 -6.39 -4.00 7.57
C HIS A 130 -7.33 -4.38 6.41
N GLY A 131 -7.39 -3.55 5.37
CA GLY A 131 -8.13 -3.79 4.15
C GLY A 131 -9.64 -3.56 4.21
N LYS A 132 -10.11 -2.87 5.26
CA LYS A 132 -11.48 -2.36 5.36
C LYS A 132 -11.62 -1.02 4.64
N TYR A 133 -12.82 -0.72 4.18
CA TYR A 133 -13.19 0.55 3.54
C TYR A 133 -14.00 1.40 4.51
#